data_AF-A0A0S1XFD7-F1
#
_entry.id   AF-A0A0S1XFD7-F1
#
_cell.length_a   1.000
_cell.length_b   1.000
_cell.length_c   1.000
_cell.angle_alpha   90.00
_cell.angle_beta   90.00
_cell.angle_gamma   90.00
#
_symmetry.space_group_name_H-M   'P 1'
#
loop_
_entity.id
_entity.type
_entity.pdbx_description
1 polymer ?
#
loop_
_entity_poly.entity_id
_entity_poly.type
_entity_poly.pdbx_seq_one_letter_code
_entity_poly.pdbx_strand_id
1 'polypeptide(L)'
;MDELEIKNYLTMLRARMSFAEELYGIRINYLPLVVEDDIIILDKNDGGIKRLSDKKSLSESELKRVLPKIRENIEKGLVDLYLTMNLSSINHR
;
A
#
# COMPACT_ATOMS: atom_id res chain seq x y z
N MET A 1 -15.90 -3.14 -3.99
CA MET A 1 -14.99 -4.29 -4.25
C MET A 1 -15.16 -5.39 -3.20
N ASP A 2 -15.02 -6.66 -3.53
CA ASP A 2 -14.97 -7.78 -2.56
C ASP A 2 -13.53 -8.05 -2.04
N GLU A 3 -13.33 -9.06 -1.20
CA GLU A 3 -12.00 -9.40 -0.66
C GLU A 3 -11.02 -9.92 -1.72
N LEU A 4 -11.51 -10.62 -2.75
CA LEU A 4 -10.68 -11.15 -3.82
C LEU A 4 -10.20 -10.01 -4.72
N GLU A 5 -11.10 -9.07 -5.05
CA GLU A 5 -10.78 -7.86 -5.80
C GLU A 5 -9.73 -7.01 -5.08
N ILE A 6 -9.84 -6.86 -3.75
CA ILE A 6 -8.82 -6.15 -2.96
C ILE A 6 -7.46 -6.88 -3.05
N LYS A 7 -7.43 -8.21 -2.86
CA LYS A 7 -6.17 -8.98 -2.97
C LYS A 7 -5.53 -8.86 -4.34
N ASN A 8 -6.33 -8.90 -5.41
CA ASN A 8 -5.87 -8.73 -6.78
C ASN A 8 -5.30 -7.32 -6.99
N TYR A 9 -6.00 -6.28 -6.50
CA TYR A 9 -5.53 -4.90 -6.57
C TYR A 9 -4.21 -4.70 -5.82
N LEU A 10 -4.08 -5.24 -4.60
CA LEU A 10 -2.83 -5.16 -3.83
C LEU A 10 -1.68 -5.91 -4.53
N THR A 11 -1.95 -7.04 -5.17
CA THR A 11 -0.96 -7.78 -5.96
C THR A 11 -0.49 -6.95 -7.16
N MET A 12 -1.43 -6.32 -7.88
CA MET A 12 -1.12 -5.40 -8.97
C MET A 12 -0.28 -4.21 -8.48
N LEU A 13 -0.60 -3.63 -7.32
CA LEU A 13 0.18 -2.53 -6.75
C LEU A 13 1.63 -2.92 -6.48
N ARG A 14 1.88 -4.13 -5.96
CA ARG A 14 3.26 -4.61 -5.77
C ARG A 14 4.02 -4.68 -7.09
N ALA A 15 3.37 -5.16 -8.15
CA ALA A 15 3.97 -5.18 -9.48
C ALA A 15 4.28 -3.75 -9.98
N ARG A 16 3.37 -2.79 -9.78
CA ARG A 16 3.60 -1.37 -10.11
C ARG A 16 4.76 -0.77 -9.31
N MET A 17 4.86 -1.09 -8.02
CA MET A 17 5.98 -0.65 -7.18
C MET A 17 7.30 -1.18 -7.71
N SER A 18 7.41 -2.49 -7.99
CA SER A 18 8.62 -3.08 -8.55
C SER A 18 8.99 -2.47 -9.91
N PHE A 19 8.01 -2.27 -10.79
CA PHE A 19 8.23 -1.62 -12.07
C PHE A 19 8.75 -0.19 -11.92
N ALA A 20 8.21 0.57 -10.96
CA ALA A 20 8.70 1.93 -10.68
C ALA A 20 10.12 1.93 -10.08
N GLU A 21 10.48 0.96 -9.24
CA GLU A 21 11.86 0.81 -8.77
C GLU A 21 12.84 0.58 -9.93
N GLU A 22 12.49 -0.29 -10.87
CA GLU A 22 13.30 -0.55 -12.07
C GLU A 22 13.44 0.69 -12.96
N LEU A 23 12.32 1.41 -13.19
CA LEU A 23 12.30 2.55 -14.09
C LEU A 23 13.05 3.76 -13.52
N TYR A 24 12.92 4.02 -12.22
CA TYR A 24 13.44 5.23 -11.59
C TYR A 24 14.69 4.98 -10.72
N GLY A 25 15.18 3.74 -10.62
CA GLY A 25 16.36 3.40 -9.81
C GLY A 25 16.16 3.63 -8.31
N ILE A 26 14.92 3.53 -7.83
CA ILE A 26 14.52 3.85 -6.46
C ILE A 26 14.15 2.60 -5.69
N ARG A 27 13.93 2.75 -4.38
CA ARG A 27 13.43 1.66 -3.54
C ARG A 27 12.13 2.06 -2.84
N ILE A 28 11.07 1.30 -3.09
CA ILE A 28 9.74 1.44 -2.51
C ILE A 28 9.44 0.18 -1.68
N ASN A 29 9.78 0.21 -0.38
CA ASN A 29 9.51 -0.94 0.50
C ASN A 29 8.05 -1.01 0.94
N TYR A 30 7.40 0.15 1.11
CA TYR A 30 6.07 0.26 1.71
C TYR A 30 5.20 1.23 0.93
N LEU A 31 3.91 0.90 0.80
CA LEU A 31 2.90 1.78 0.25
C LEU A 31 1.79 1.99 1.28
N PRO A 32 1.46 3.23 1.69
CA PRO A 32 0.32 3.47 2.55
C PRO A 32 -0.99 3.00 1.92
N LEU A 33 -1.82 2.33 2.73
CA LEU A 33 -3.19 1.93 2.39
C LEU A 33 -4.21 2.76 3.18
N VAL A 34 -3.88 3.08 4.44
CA VAL A 34 -4.66 3.93 5.33
C VAL A 34 -3.71 4.87 6.07
N VAL A 35 -4.06 6.15 6.12
CA VAL A 35 -3.30 7.20 6.83
C VAL A 35 -4.29 7.93 7.74
N GLU A 36 -4.56 7.34 8.90
CA GLU A 36 -5.39 7.92 9.98
C GLU A 36 -4.57 7.87 11.28
N ASP A 37 -5.17 7.56 12.43
CA ASP A 37 -4.45 7.46 13.71
C ASP A 37 -3.33 6.40 13.66
N ASP A 38 -3.59 5.28 12.98
CA ASP A 38 -2.60 4.27 12.63
C ASP A 38 -2.34 4.27 11.12
N ILE A 39 -1.07 4.27 10.73
CA ILE A 39 -0.69 4.14 9.33
C ILE A 39 -0.56 2.64 8.99
N ILE A 40 -1.45 2.19 8.11
CA ILE A 40 -1.45 0.82 7.60
C ILE A 40 -0.82 0.81 6.21
N ILE A 41 0.11 -0.11 6.00
CA ILE A 41 0.92 -0.21 4.79
C ILE A 41 0.81 -1.57 4.12
N LEU A 42 0.98 -1.59 2.81
CA LEU A 42 1.35 -2.76 2.02
C LEU A 42 2.87 -2.86 2.00
N ASP A 43 3.41 -3.99 2.46
CA ASP A 43 4.82 -4.32 2.30
C ASP A 43 5.05 -4.97 0.94
N LYS A 44 5.90 -4.37 0.11
CA LYS A 44 6.19 -4.89 -1.23
C LYS A 44 6.89 -6.26 -1.17
N ASN A 45 7.69 -6.50 -0.15
CA ASN A 45 8.58 -7.67 -0.07
C ASN A 45 7.77 -8.96 0.09
N ASP A 46 6.84 -9.00 1.04
CA ASP A 46 6.03 -10.19 1.33
C ASP A 46 4.55 -10.02 0.92
N GLY A 47 4.11 -8.81 0.58
CA GLY A 47 2.70 -8.50 0.29
C GLY A 47 1.82 -8.40 1.54
N GLY A 48 2.42 -8.40 2.72
CA GLY A 48 1.73 -8.30 3.99
C GLY A 48 1.15 -6.90 4.22
N ILE A 49 0.00 -6.87 4.88
CA ILE A 49 -0.59 -5.63 5.39
C ILE A 49 -0.12 -5.45 6.83
N LYS A 50 0.60 -4.37 7.09
CA LYS A 50 1.34 -4.13 8.34
C LYS A 50 1.01 -2.78 8.94
N ARG A 51 1.21 -2.65 10.25
CA ARG A 51 1.30 -1.34 10.91
C ARG A 51 2.66 -0.71 10.60
N LEU A 52 2.69 0.57 10.25
CA LEU A 52 3.94 1.28 9.95
C LEU A 52 4.79 1.45 11.23
N SER A 53 4.15 1.65 12.38
CA SER A 53 4.80 1.94 13.66
C SER A 53 5.69 0.80 14.16
N ASP A 54 5.20 -0.44 14.06
CA ASP A 54 5.90 -1.63 14.58
C ASP A 54 6.33 -2.61 13.49
N LYS A 55 5.96 -2.37 12.22
CA LYS A 55 6.18 -3.26 11.06
C LYS A 55 5.60 -4.66 11.26
N LYS A 56 4.66 -4.85 12.17
CA LYS A 56 4.02 -6.15 12.40
C LYS A 56 2.84 -6.30 11.46
N SER A 57 2.66 -7.52 10.95
CA SER A 57 1.47 -7.91 10.21
C SER A 57 0.23 -7.77 11.10
N LEU A 58 -0.86 -7.28 10.52
CA LEU A 58 -2.13 -7.25 11.21
C LEU A 58 -2.63 -8.68 11.46
N SER A 59 -3.20 -8.91 12.65
CA SER A 59 -3.95 -10.14 12.90
C SER A 59 -5.21 -10.19 12.05
N GLU A 60 -5.85 -11.36 11.93
CA GLU A 60 -7.06 -11.51 11.11
C GLU A 60 -8.20 -10.59 11.58
N SER A 61 -8.37 -10.41 12.89
CA SER A 61 -9.39 -9.53 13.46
C SER A 61 -9.14 -8.06 13.15
N GLU A 62 -7.88 -7.64 13.17
CA GLU A 62 -7.47 -6.28 12.80
C GLU A 62 -7.64 -6.05 11.31
N LEU A 63 -7.22 -7.01 10.49
CA LEU A 63 -7.39 -6.93 9.04
C LEU A 63 -8.87 -6.78 8.67
N LYS A 64 -9.77 -7.55 9.28
CA LYS A 64 -11.23 -7.41 9.09
C LYS A 64 -11.76 -6.01 9.44
N ARG A 65 -11.18 -5.35 10.44
CA ARG A 65 -11.56 -3.97 10.83
C ARG A 65 -11.06 -2.93 9.84
N VAL A 66 -9.87 -3.11 9.29
CA VAL A 66 -9.23 -2.13 8.38
C VAL A 66 -9.65 -2.33 6.92
N LEU A 67 -10.03 -3.54 6.51
CA LEU A 67 -10.43 -3.85 5.13
C LEU A 67 -11.50 -2.92 4.53
N PRO A 68 -12.58 -2.54 5.25
CA PRO A 68 -13.55 -1.57 4.74
C PRO A 68 -12.92 -0.22 4.37
N LYS A 69 -11.96 0.24 5.19
CA LYS A 69 -11.24 1.50 4.95
C LYS A 69 -10.27 1.40 3.78
N ILE A 70 -9.54 0.28 3.67
CA ILE A 70 -8.66 0.02 2.52
C ILE A 70 -9.48 0.07 1.23
N ARG A 71 -10.63 -0.61 1.21
CA ARG A 71 -11.57 -0.58 0.08
C ARG A 71 -12.00 0.84 -0.27
N GLU A 72 -12.46 1.60 0.72
CA GLU A 72 -12.87 2.99 0.53
C GLU A 72 -11.74 3.84 -0.09
N ASN A 73 -10.51 3.69 0.41
CA ASN A 73 -9.37 4.44 -0.09
C ASN A 73 -8.96 4.04 -1.52
N ILE A 74 -9.08 2.76 -1.87
CA ILE A 74 -8.87 2.28 -3.24
C ILE A 74 -9.92 2.88 -4.17
N GLU A 75 -11.20 2.79 -3.81
CA GLU A 75 -12.32 3.29 -4.62
C GLU A 75 -12.26 4.82 -4.78
N LYS A 76 -11.71 5.55 -3.80
CA LYS A 76 -11.45 7.00 -3.88
C LYS A 76 -10.16 7.36 -4.63
N GLY A 77 -9.36 6.39 -5.06
CA GLY A 77 -8.08 6.62 -5.74
C GLY A 77 -6.93 7.12 -4.84
N LEU A 78 -7.10 7.09 -3.51
CA LEU A 78 -6.10 7.58 -2.57
C LEU A 78 -4.84 6.72 -2.56
N VAL A 79 -4.97 5.41 -2.72
CA VAL A 79 -3.80 4.50 -2.73
C VAL A 79 -2.90 4.75 -3.94
N ASP A 80 -3.49 4.97 -5.12
CA ASP A 80 -2.75 5.34 -6.33
C ASP A 80 -2.11 6.74 -6.20
N LEU A 81 -2.78 7.68 -5.53
CA LEU A 81 -2.21 8.99 -5.19
C LEU A 81 -0.98 8.84 -4.29
N TYR A 82 -1.04 8.01 -3.24
CA TYR A 82 0.11 7.78 -2.35
C TYR A 82 1.30 7.18 -3.10
N LEU A 83 1.06 6.23 -4.01
CA LEU A 83 2.12 5.68 -4.85
C LEU A 83 2.74 6.79 -5.72
N THR A 84 1.92 7.63 -6.33
CA THR A 84 2.38 8.72 -7.20
C THR A 84 3.19 9.77 -6.43
N MET A 85 2.78 10.15 -5.22
CA MET A 85 3.50 11.09 -4.36
C MET A 85 4.87 10.55 -3.91
N ASN A 86 4.96 9.25 -3.66
CA ASN A 86 6.24 8.61 -3.37
C ASN A 86 7.21 8.74 -4.55
N LEU A 87 6.71 8.66 -5.79
CA LEU A 87 7.52 8.82 -7.01
C LEU A 87 7.90 10.28 -7.29
N SER A 88 6.99 11.23 -7.11
CA SER A 88 7.26 12.65 -7.39
C SER A 88 8.33 13.23 -6.45
N SER A 89 8.44 12.71 -5.23
CA SER A 89 9.44 13.11 -4.24
C SER A 89 10.89 12.75 -4.63
N ILE A 90 11.08 11.96 -5.68
CA ILE A 90 12.40 11.54 -6.17
C ILE A 90 12.97 12.50 -7.23
N ASN A 91 12.11 13.26 -7.92
CA ASN A 91 12.48 14.15 -9.04
C ASN A 91 13.16 15.48 -8.65
N HIS A 92 13.83 15.55 -7.49
CA HIS A 92 14.55 16.74 -7.03
C HIS A 92 16.06 16.49 -6.78
N ARG A 93 16.68 15.56 -7.50
CA ARG A 93 18.14 15.42 -7.52
C ARG A 93 18.70 15.49 -8.94
#